data_AF-A0A0F8Z1V1-F1
#
_entry.id   AF-A0A0F8Z1V1-F1
#
_cell.length_a   1.000
_cell.length_b   1.000
_cell.length_c   1.000
_cell.angle_alpha   90.00
_cell.angle_beta   90.00
_cell.angle_gamma   90.00
#
_symmetry.space_group_name_H-M   'P 1'
#
loop_
_entity.id
_entity.type
_entity.pdbx_description
1 polymer ?
#
loop_
_entity_poly.entity_id
_entity_poly.type
_entity_poly.pdbx_seq_one_letter_code
_entity_poly.pdbx_strand_id
1 'polypeptide(L)' 'MKYNETKYVERYDYWMCEKCGRTHQTQFILWCHGCGRRVIASLPLEAAV' A
#
# COMPACT_ATOMS: atom_id res chain seq x y z
N MET A 1 4.51 -10.11 15.58
CA MET A 1 4.93 -8.69 15.62
C MET A 1 4.35 -8.00 14.38
N LYS A 2 3.30 -7.18 14.53
CA LYS A 2 2.54 -6.55 13.42
C LYS A 2 3.16 -5.25 12.86
N TYR A 3 4.33 -4.83 13.34
CA TYR A 3 4.86 -3.48 13.07
C TYR A 3 5.46 -3.28 11.67
N ASN A 4 5.63 -4.34 10.87
CA ASN A 4 6.28 -4.28 9.56
C ASN A 4 5.33 -4.50 8.38
N GLU A 5 4.06 -4.17 8.57
CA GLU A 5 2.99 -4.33 7.58
C GLU A 5 2.48 -2.97 7.09
N THR A 6 1.99 -2.93 5.87
CA THR A 6 1.32 -1.78 5.25
C THR A 6 0.18 -2.26 4.38
N LYS A 7 -0.77 -1.38 4.09
CA LYS A 7 -1.72 -1.54 3.00
C LYS A 7 -1.41 -0.57 1.88
N TYR A 8 -1.81 -0.94 0.68
CA TYR A 8 -1.86 -0.04 -0.45
C TYR A 8 -3.29 0.46 -0.60
N VAL A 9 -3.44 1.76 -0.80
CA VAL A 9 -4.72 2.42 -1.02
C VAL A 9 -4.74 2.92 -2.45
N GLU A 10 -5.74 2.51 -3.21
CA GLU A 10 -5.96 3.02 -4.56
C GLU A 10 -6.27 4.52 -4.50
N ARG A 11 -5.63 5.29 -5.38
CA ARG A 11 -5.76 6.74 -5.51
C ARG A 11 -5.71 7.03 -7.00
N TYR A 12 -6.88 7.31 -7.60
CA TYR A 12 -7.00 7.49 -9.05
C TYR A 12 -6.45 6.25 -9.78
N ASP A 13 -5.39 6.39 -10.57
CA ASP A 13 -4.74 5.31 -11.33
C ASP A 13 -3.49 4.71 -10.64
N TYR A 14 -3.24 4.99 -9.36
CA TYR A 14 -2.07 4.48 -8.64
C TYR A 14 -2.40 3.98 -7.22
N TRP A 15 -1.54 3.09 -6.72
CA TRP A 15 -1.58 2.49 -5.40
C TRP A 15 -0.59 3.17 -4.46
N MET A 16 -1.06 3.67 -3.34
CA MET A 16 -0.25 4.42 -2.38
C MET A 16 -0.05 3.65 -1.07
N CYS A 17 1.18 3.52 -0.63
CA CYS A 17 1.51 2.96 0.68
C CYS A 17 0.98 3.85 1.81
N GLU A 18 0.13 3.32 2.69
CA GLU A 18 -0.44 4.10 3.81
C GLU A 18 0.62 4.59 4.81
N LYS A 19 1.79 3.93 4.88
CA LYS A 19 2.82 4.24 5.88
C LYS A 19 3.89 5.20 5.41
N CYS A 20 4.28 5.15 4.14
CA CYS A 20 5.34 6.03 3.62
C CYS A 20 4.89 6.93 2.47
N GLY A 21 3.65 6.81 2.00
CA GLY A 21 3.10 7.65 0.93
C GLY A 21 3.67 7.37 -0.46
N ARG A 22 4.56 6.39 -0.63
CA ARG A 22 5.09 6.03 -1.95
C ARG A 22 3.97 5.47 -2.82
N THR A 23 3.93 5.93 -4.07
CA THR A 23 2.97 5.49 -5.08
C THR A 23 3.56 4.41 -5.99
N HIS A 24 2.68 3.56 -6.50
CA HIS A 24 2.98 2.41 -7.33
C HIS A 24 1.89 2.25 -8.39
N GLN A 25 2.25 1.87 -9.62
CA GLN A 25 1.26 1.67 -10.69
C GLN A 25 0.55 0.31 -10.64
N THR A 26 0.91 -0.55 -9.68
CA THR A 26 0.38 -1.91 -9.60
C THR A 26 0.11 -2.33 -8.16
N GLN A 27 -0.99 -3.06 -7.98
CA GLN A 27 -1.43 -3.62 -6.71
C GLN A 27 -0.72 -4.92 -6.30
N PHE A 28 -0.01 -5.57 -7.23
CA PHE A 28 0.57 -6.91 -7.03
C PHE A 28 1.92 -6.89 -6.29
N ILE A 29 2.23 -5.79 -5.63
CA ILE A 29 3.49 -5.61 -4.91
C ILE A 29 3.33 -6.18 -3.50
N LEU A 30 4.07 -7.25 -3.19
CA LEU A 30 4.06 -7.88 -1.86
C LEU A 30 4.80 -7.08 -0.79
N TRP A 31 5.67 -6.15 -1.19
CA TRP A 31 6.54 -5.38 -0.30
C TRP A 31 6.70 -3.94 -0.79
N CYS A 32 6.52 -2.95 0.09
CA CYS A 32 6.74 -1.57 -0.28
C CYS A 32 8.22 -1.27 -0.54
N HIS A 33 8.56 -0.90 -1.78
CA HIS A 33 9.94 -0.57 -2.17
C HIS A 33 10.46 0.71 -1.48
N GLY A 34 9.58 1.51 -0.87
CA GLY A 34 9.97 2.71 -0.14
C GLY A 34 10.36 2.44 1.31
N CYS A 35 9.57 1.65 2.03
CA CYS A 35 9.77 1.42 3.47
C CYS A 35 10.03 -0.05 3.86
N GLY A 36 10.11 -0.96 2.90
CA GLY A 36 10.38 -2.38 3.14
C GLY A 36 9.27 -3.15 3.85
N ARG A 37 8.12 -2.52 4.10
CA ARG A 37 6.98 -3.15 4.79
C ARG A 37 6.24 -4.11 3.89
N ARG A 38 5.75 -5.22 4.46
CA ARG A 38 4.92 -6.19 3.75
C ARG A 38 3.56 -5.61 3.43
N VAL A 39 3.13 -5.68 2.18
CA VAL A 39 1.79 -5.28 1.76
C VAL A 39 0.83 -6.42 2.10
N ILE A 40 -0.12 -6.16 3.00
CA ILE A 40 -1.09 -7.18 3.46
C ILE A 40 -2.46 -7.02 2.81
N ALA A 41 -2.75 -5.86 2.23
CA ALA A 41 -3.97 -5.59 1.49
C ALA A 41 -3.76 -4.44 0.50
N SER A 42 -4.48 -4.50 -0.61
CA SER A 42 -4.63 -3.42 -1.58
C SER A 42 -6.12 -3.06 -1.59
N LEU A 43 -6.47 -1.92 -1.02
CA LEU A 43 -7.86 -1.47 -0.82
C LEU A 43 -8.21 -0.33 -1.80
N PRO A 44 -9.37 -0.36 -2.46
CA PRO A 44 -9.87 0.81 -3.18
C PRO A 44 -10.07 1.97 -2.20
N LEU A 45 -9.97 3.22 -2.67
CA LEU A 45 -10.02 4.41 -1.81
C LEU A 45 -11.23 4.43 -0.87
N GLU A 46 -12.38 3.99 -1.39
CA GLU A 46 -13.67 3.96 -0.70
C GLU A 46 -13.71 2.95 0.46
N ALA A 47 -12.88 1.90 0.41
CA ALA A 47 -12.77 0.88 1.46
C ALA A 47 -11.68 1.19 2.51
N ALA A 48 -10.98 2.33 2.37
CA ALA A 48 -9.89 2.73 3.26
C ALA A 48 -10.31 3.74 4.34
N VAL A 49 -11.62 4.05 4.45
CA VAL A 49 -12.22 4.95 5.46
C VAL A 49 -12.62 4.19 6.72
#